data_AF-A0AA43A5B1-F1
#
_entry.id   AF-A0AA43A5B1-F1
#
_cell.length_a   1.000
_cell.length_b   1.000
_cell.length_c   1.000
_cell.angle_alpha   90.00
_cell.angle_beta   90.00
_cell.angle_gamma   90.00
#
_symmetry.space_group_name_H-M   'P 1'
#
loop_
_entity.id
_entity.type
_entity.pdbx_description
1 polymer ?
#
loop_
_entity_poly.entity_id
_entity_poly.type
_entity_poly.pdbx_seq_one_letter_code
_entity_poly.pdbx_strand_id
1 'polypeptide(L)'
;MNRTLIYFALAGIAIILQTVLLPLVLTGDYKPDLLLILVVYLGLHEGPWRGGSLVYLMGWFYDGVAGAFPGLHGFVLLGIFLAVRAIVTRVNTESSPLLLLLVLAGTILDSFLTAFALDFFSRAARIWPQMAWHLPVQLLLNFIAALILLRITVWLQRTFMPRKKLPGLRKLDSRYES
;
A
#
# COMPACT_ATOMS: atom_id res chain seq x y z
N MET A 1 -12.50 19.01 -5.11
CA MET A 1 -11.72 18.55 -3.93
C MET A 1 -10.36 18.08 -4.45
N ASN A 2 -9.25 18.64 -3.98
CA ASN A 2 -7.92 18.30 -4.49
C ASN A 2 -7.62 16.82 -4.18
N ARG A 3 -7.23 16.03 -5.20
CA ARG A 3 -6.96 14.58 -5.06
C ARG A 3 -5.97 14.26 -3.94
N THR A 4 -5.01 15.15 -3.70
CA THR A 4 -4.03 15.07 -2.61
C THR A 4 -4.67 15.01 -1.22
N LEU A 5 -5.71 15.82 -0.97
CA LEU A 5 -6.42 15.83 0.31
C LEU A 5 -7.17 14.50 0.55
N ILE A 6 -7.69 13.89 -0.52
CA ILE A 6 -8.34 12.58 -0.43
C ILE A 6 -7.32 11.51 -0.02
N TYR A 7 -6.12 11.52 -0.62
CA TYR A 7 -5.07 10.57 -0.24
C TYR A 7 -4.62 10.78 1.20
N PHE A 8 -4.45 12.02 1.66
CA PHE A 8 -4.14 12.30 3.07
C PHE A 8 -5.25 11.84 4.01
N ALA A 9 -6.52 12.06 3.66
CA ALA A 9 -7.64 11.58 4.45
C ALA A 9 -7.66 10.03 4.50
N LEU A 10 -7.42 9.37 3.37
CA LEU A 10 -7.32 7.90 3.31
C LEU A 10 -6.16 7.37 4.14
N ALA A 11 -5.00 8.02 4.12
CA ALA A 11 -3.86 7.64 4.96
C ALA A 11 -4.18 7.87 6.44
N GLY A 12 -4.82 8.98 6.80
CA GLY A 12 -5.29 9.22 8.17
C GLY A 12 -6.26 8.15 8.65
N ILE A 13 -7.23 7.77 7.81
CA ILE A 13 -8.16 6.67 8.11
C ILE A 13 -7.42 5.35 8.25
N ALA A 14 -6.47 5.05 7.36
CA ALA A 14 -5.65 3.84 7.43
C ALA A 14 -4.83 3.78 8.73
N ILE A 15 -4.23 4.91 9.13
CA ILE A 15 -3.48 5.04 10.39
C ILE A 15 -4.41 4.82 11.58
N ILE A 16 -5.60 5.42 11.61
CA ILE A 16 -6.54 5.23 12.71
C ILE A 16 -7.02 3.78 12.76
N LEU A 17 -7.34 3.19 11.61
CA LEU A 17 -7.78 1.79 11.52
C LEU A 17 -6.69 0.84 12.02
N GLN A 18 -5.43 1.04 11.62
CA GLN A 18 -4.30 0.19 12.03
C GLN A 18 -3.86 0.40 13.49
N THR A 19 -3.98 1.61 14.03
CA THR A 19 -3.53 1.94 15.39
C THR A 19 -4.61 1.77 16.46
N VAL A 20 -5.88 1.91 16.13
CA VAL A 20 -6.99 1.92 17.11
C VAL A 20 -7.89 0.68 16.98
N LEU A 21 -8.36 0.37 15.78
CA LEU A 21 -9.37 -0.67 15.57
C LEU A 21 -8.77 -2.08 15.42
N LEU A 22 -7.66 -2.18 14.68
CA LEU A 22 -6.97 -3.45 14.45
C LEU A 22 -6.41 -4.09 15.74
N PRO A 23 -5.81 -3.36 16.69
CA PRO A 23 -5.39 -3.94 17.97
C PRO A 23 -6.55 -4.41 18.84
N LEU A 24 -7.78 -3.92 18.60
CA LEU A 24 -8.97 -4.34 19.32
C LEU A 24 -9.46 -5.73 18.88
N VAL A 25 -9.17 -6.12 17.64
CA VAL A 25 -9.60 -7.40 17.04
C VAL A 25 -8.46 -8.41 16.97
N LEU A 26 -7.25 -7.95 16.67
CA LEU A 26 -6.03 -8.75 16.59
C LEU A 26 -5.12 -8.35 17.77
N THR A 27 -5.12 -9.18 18.81
CA THR A 27 -4.25 -9.01 19.97
C THR A 27 -2.81 -9.43 19.62
N GLY A 28 -1.88 -8.48 19.64
CA GLY A 28 -0.44 -8.71 19.44
C GLY A 28 0.22 -7.70 18.49
N ASP A 29 1.47 -7.98 18.13
CA ASP A 29 2.30 -7.17 17.21
C ASP A 29 1.95 -7.40 15.73
N TYR A 30 1.03 -8.31 15.43
CA TYR A 30 0.69 -8.71 14.07
C TYR A 30 -0.50 -7.90 13.54
N LYS A 31 -0.21 -6.89 12.72
CA LYS A 31 -1.22 -6.00 12.13
C LYS A 31 -0.93 -5.81 10.63
N PRO A 32 -1.94 -5.93 9.74
CA PRO A 32 -1.78 -5.55 8.34
C PRO A 32 -1.37 -4.08 8.20
N ASP A 33 -0.42 -3.86 7.29
CA ASP A 33 0.05 -2.53 6.93
C ASP A 33 -0.85 -1.95 5.83
N LEU A 34 -1.79 -1.10 6.26
CA LEU A 34 -2.72 -0.43 5.37
C LEU A 34 -2.05 0.74 4.63
N LEU A 35 -1.00 1.33 5.21
CA LEU A 35 -0.21 2.36 4.54
C LEU A 35 0.56 1.76 3.37
N LEU A 36 1.17 0.59 3.53
CA LEU A 36 1.84 -0.12 2.44
C LEU A 36 0.92 -0.33 1.25
N ILE A 37 -0.30 -0.82 1.48
CA ILE A 37 -1.28 -1.06 0.41
C ILE A 37 -1.64 0.25 -0.29
N LEU A 38 -1.83 1.32 0.48
CA LEU A 38 -2.10 2.65 -0.06
C LEU A 38 -0.91 3.18 -0.89
N VAL A 39 0.33 2.97 -0.44
CA VAL A 39 1.55 3.36 -1.14
C VAL A 39 1.69 2.61 -2.46
N VAL A 40 1.43 1.30 -2.47
CA VAL A 40 1.40 0.50 -3.71
C VAL A 40 0.35 1.04 -4.67
N TYR A 41 -0.85 1.40 -4.18
CA TYR A 41 -1.90 2.01 -4.98
C TYR A 41 -1.48 3.37 -5.56
N LEU A 42 -0.86 4.24 -4.75
CA LEU A 42 -0.31 5.52 -5.23
C LEU A 42 0.78 5.32 -6.28
N GLY A 43 1.64 4.30 -6.11
CA GLY A 43 2.68 3.94 -7.06
C GLY A 43 2.14 3.54 -8.43
N LEU A 44 0.94 2.93 -8.46
CA LEU A 44 0.25 2.53 -9.69
C LEU A 44 -0.44 3.71 -10.40
N HIS A 45 -0.99 4.67 -9.66
CA HIS A 45 -1.92 5.66 -10.22
C HIS A 45 -1.41 7.11 -10.26
N GLU A 46 -0.51 7.52 -9.37
CA GLU A 46 -0.06 8.92 -9.28
C GLU A 46 1.26 9.17 -9.99
N GLY A 47 1.66 10.43 -10.17
CA GLY A 47 2.96 10.84 -10.76
C GLY A 47 4.15 10.68 -9.79
N PRO A 48 5.42 10.60 -10.26
CA PRO A 48 6.58 10.26 -9.40
C PRO A 48 6.84 11.33 -8.34
N TRP A 49 6.85 12.60 -8.75
CA TRP A 49 7.09 13.73 -7.86
C TRP A 49 5.98 13.91 -6.83
N ARG A 50 4.71 13.90 -7.29
CA ARG A 50 3.54 14.08 -6.42
C ARG A 50 3.38 12.90 -5.47
N GLY A 51 3.34 11.67 -6.00
CA GLY A 51 3.20 10.47 -5.19
C GLY A 51 4.35 10.29 -4.19
N GLY A 52 5.61 10.50 -4.62
CA GLY A 52 6.76 10.39 -3.74
C GLY A 52 6.71 11.37 -2.57
N SER A 53 6.41 12.65 -2.84
CA SER A 53 6.27 13.65 -1.78
C SER A 53 5.14 13.33 -0.79
N LEU A 54 3.99 12.86 -1.29
CA LEU A 54 2.87 12.44 -0.44
C LEU A 54 3.23 11.27 0.46
N VAL A 55 3.81 10.21 -0.11
CA VAL A 55 4.18 9.00 0.63
C VAL A 55 5.23 9.30 1.70
N TYR A 56 6.21 10.14 1.38
CA TYR A 56 7.24 10.56 2.34
C TYR A 56 6.63 11.33 3.53
N LEU A 57 5.73 12.28 3.25
CA LEU A 57 5.04 13.05 4.29
C LEU A 57 4.11 12.17 5.13
N MET A 58 3.43 11.19 4.52
CA MET A 58 2.62 10.21 5.23
C MET A 58 3.45 9.37 6.19
N GLY A 59 4.62 8.88 5.75
CA GLY A 59 5.53 8.12 6.61
C GLY A 59 6.03 8.94 7.79
N TRP A 60 6.38 10.21 7.58
CA TRP A 60 6.72 11.13 8.67
C TRP A 60 5.60 11.33 9.67
N PHE A 61 4.36 11.49 9.19
CA PHE A 61 3.20 11.64 10.07
C PHE A 61 2.95 10.36 10.87
N TYR A 62 3.14 9.20 10.24
CA TYR A 62 3.04 7.91 10.90
C TYR A 62 4.13 7.72 11.96
N ASP A 63 5.38 8.11 11.69
CA ASP A 63 6.46 8.07 12.68
C ASP A 63 6.09 8.88 13.94
N GLY A 64 5.50 10.06 13.76
CA GLY A 64 5.04 10.91 14.87
C GLY A 64 3.93 10.28 15.70
N VAL A 65 3.00 9.54 15.08
CA VAL A 65 1.90 8.84 15.78
C VAL A 65 2.38 7.54 16.43
N ALA A 66 3.26 6.79 15.77
CA ALA A 66 3.78 5.53 16.25
C ALA A 66 4.84 5.68 17.34
N GLY A 67 5.33 6.91 17.59
CA GLY A 67 6.44 7.16 18.51
C GLY A 67 7.76 6.55 18.03
N ALA A 68 7.90 6.34 16.72
CA ALA A 68 9.07 5.76 16.10
C ALA A 68 10.15 6.82 15.82
N PHE A 69 11.30 6.40 15.31
CA PHE A 69 12.34 7.33 14.87
C PHE A 69 11.81 8.20 13.70
N PRO A 70 11.88 9.54 13.81
CA PRO A 70 11.35 10.42 12.79
C PRO A 70 12.08 10.21 11.46
N GLY A 71 11.31 9.94 10.40
CA GLY A 71 11.81 9.72 9.05
C GLY A 71 12.11 8.27 8.71
N LEU A 72 11.98 7.32 9.65
CA LEU A 72 12.14 5.89 9.39
C LEU A 72 11.10 5.39 8.40
N HIS A 73 9.81 5.49 8.73
CA HIS A 73 8.76 5.04 7.83
C HIS A 73 8.65 5.96 6.59
N GLY A 74 9.02 7.23 6.71
CA GLY A 74 9.21 8.12 5.56
C GLY A 74 10.18 7.54 4.52
N PHE A 75 11.36 7.10 4.97
CA PHE A 75 12.37 6.47 4.12
C PHE A 75 11.90 5.13 3.52
N VAL A 76 11.35 4.26 4.36
CA VAL A 76 10.91 2.91 3.94
C VAL A 76 9.80 3.00 2.90
N LEU A 77 8.72 3.75 3.20
CA LEU A 77 7.59 3.87 2.29
C LEU A 77 7.97 4.57 0.97
N LEU A 78 8.87 5.55 1.02
CA LEU A 78 9.40 6.18 -0.21
C LEU A 78 10.19 5.18 -1.05
N GLY A 79 11.04 4.36 -0.43
CA GLY A 79 11.78 3.30 -1.11
C GLY A 79 10.86 2.31 -1.81
N ILE A 80 9.79 1.89 -1.13
CA ILE A 80 8.77 1.01 -1.69
C ILE A 80 8.03 1.68 -2.85
N PHE A 81 7.61 2.95 -2.71
CA PHE A 81 6.95 3.70 -3.78
C PHE A 81 7.81 3.77 -5.05
N LEU A 82 9.11 4.06 -4.89
CA LEU A 82 10.04 4.14 -6.03
C LEU A 82 10.24 2.76 -6.67
N ALA A 83 10.37 1.69 -5.89
CA ALA A 83 10.49 0.32 -6.38
C ALA A 83 9.23 -0.11 -7.16
N VAL A 84 8.04 0.12 -6.59
CA VAL A 84 6.75 -0.13 -7.25
C VAL A 84 6.69 0.62 -8.58
N ARG A 85 7.07 1.89 -8.59
CA ARG A 85 7.04 2.70 -9.81
C ARG A 85 8.02 2.21 -10.88
N ALA A 86 9.21 1.78 -10.47
CA ALA A 86 10.19 1.20 -11.39
C ALA A 86 9.63 -0.06 -12.05
N ILE A 87 8.88 -0.90 -11.31
CA ILE A 87 8.24 -2.11 -11.85
C ILE A 87 7.08 -1.73 -12.78
N VAL A 88 6.24 -0.79 -12.35
CA VAL A 88 5.05 -0.34 -13.10
C VAL A 88 5.39 0.26 -14.46
N THR A 89 6.55 0.91 -14.61
CA THR A 89 6.99 1.41 -15.93
C THR A 89 7.44 0.29 -16.89
N ARG A 90 7.62 -0.95 -16.39
CA ARG A 90 8.09 -2.11 -17.15
C ARG A 90 7.00 -3.18 -17.37
N VAL A 91 5.88 -3.11 -16.67
CA VAL A 91 4.84 -4.15 -16.65
C VAL A 91 3.47 -3.57 -16.98
N ASN A 92 2.62 -4.36 -17.64
CA ASN A 92 1.26 -3.94 -17.99
C ASN A 92 0.38 -3.81 -16.73
N THR A 93 -0.08 -2.59 -16.46
CA THR A 93 -0.74 -2.17 -15.22
C THR A 93 -2.23 -2.50 -15.12
N GLU A 94 -2.83 -3.05 -16.17
CA GLU A 94 -4.27 -3.36 -16.17
C GLU A 94 -4.65 -4.63 -15.38
N SER A 95 -3.66 -5.36 -14.87
CA SER A 95 -3.87 -6.65 -14.22
C SER A 95 -4.10 -6.53 -12.71
N SER A 96 -5.30 -6.91 -12.23
CA SER A 96 -5.59 -7.03 -10.78
C SER A 96 -4.60 -7.88 -9.97
N PRO A 97 -4.02 -9.00 -10.48
CA PRO A 97 -3.03 -9.75 -9.72
C PRO A 97 -1.70 -9.00 -9.49
N LEU A 98 -1.39 -7.99 -10.31
CA LEU A 98 -0.19 -7.19 -10.16
C LEU A 98 -0.18 -6.42 -8.83
N LEU A 99 -1.34 -5.91 -8.39
CA LEU A 99 -1.46 -5.25 -7.09
C LEU A 99 -1.08 -6.20 -5.95
N LEU A 100 -1.61 -7.42 -5.95
CA LEU A 100 -1.33 -8.41 -4.91
C LEU A 100 0.16 -8.79 -4.90
N LEU A 101 0.75 -8.98 -6.07
CA LEU A 101 2.19 -9.28 -6.20
C LEU A 101 3.04 -8.12 -5.67
N LEU A 102 2.68 -6.88 -6.00
CA LEU A 102 3.37 -5.68 -5.50
C LEU A 102 3.23 -5.50 -3.99
N VAL A 103 2.08 -5.86 -3.39
CA VAL A 103 1.91 -5.83 -1.94
C VAL A 103 2.80 -6.87 -1.27
N LEU A 104 2.89 -8.08 -1.81
CA LEU A 104 3.81 -9.12 -1.31
C LEU A 104 5.26 -8.67 -1.41
N ALA A 105 5.69 -8.21 -2.59
CA ALA A 105 7.05 -7.71 -2.80
C ALA A 105 7.35 -6.48 -1.94
N GLY A 106 6.38 -5.57 -1.80
CA GLY A 106 6.45 -4.39 -0.95
C GLY A 106 6.60 -4.76 0.52
N THR A 107 5.94 -5.81 0.99
CA THR A 107 6.06 -6.28 2.39
C THR A 107 7.46 -6.85 2.69
N ILE A 108 8.03 -7.59 1.72
CA ILE A 108 9.42 -8.09 1.84
C ILE A 108 10.39 -6.91 1.88
N LEU A 109 10.21 -5.95 0.96
CA LEU A 109 11.05 -4.76 0.88
C LEU A 109 10.92 -3.88 2.13
N ASP A 110 9.70 -3.74 2.66
CA ASP A 110 9.42 -3.04 3.92
C ASP A 110 10.20 -3.67 5.08
N SER A 111 10.07 -4.99 5.25
CA SER A 111 10.75 -5.72 6.32
C SER A 111 12.28 -5.57 6.22
N PHE A 112 12.80 -5.63 5.00
CA PHE A 112 14.23 -5.47 4.72
C PHE A 112 14.72 -4.05 4.99
N LEU A 113 14.05 -3.03 4.44
CA LEU A 113 14.45 -1.63 4.59
C LEU A 113 14.32 -1.17 6.03
N THR A 114 13.28 -1.61 6.75
CA THR A 114 13.09 -1.30 8.16
C THR A 114 14.18 -1.95 9.02
N ALA A 115 14.48 -3.23 8.80
CA ALA A 115 15.57 -3.91 9.51
C ALA A 115 16.92 -3.24 9.22
N PHE A 116 17.21 -2.94 7.95
CA PHE A 116 18.43 -2.26 7.53
C PHE A 116 18.56 -0.86 8.17
N ALA A 117 17.50 -0.05 8.11
CA ALA A 117 17.52 1.29 8.66
C ALA A 117 17.70 1.27 10.18
N LEU A 118 17.00 0.39 10.89
CA LEU A 118 17.17 0.26 12.35
C LEU A 118 18.58 -0.23 12.70
N ASP A 119 19.12 -1.23 12.02
CA ASP A 119 20.48 -1.73 12.26
C ASP A 119 21.54 -0.64 11.99
N PHE A 120 21.41 0.07 10.87
CA PHE A 120 22.33 1.13 10.46
C PHE A 120 22.27 2.38 11.35
N PHE A 121 21.07 2.89 11.65
CA PHE A 121 20.89 4.15 12.38
C PHE A 121 20.90 3.99 13.90
N SER A 122 20.33 2.91 14.42
CA SER A 122 20.17 2.73 15.88
C SER A 122 21.22 1.80 16.51
N ARG A 123 22.06 1.12 15.71
CA ARG A 123 22.99 0.07 16.17
C ARG A 123 22.32 -0.97 17.07
N ALA A 124 21.02 -1.18 16.88
CA ALA A 124 20.25 -2.14 17.66
C ALA A 124 20.66 -3.56 17.26
N ALA A 125 21.45 -4.19 18.11
CA ALA A 125 21.89 -5.56 17.88
C ALA A 125 20.68 -6.50 17.87
N ARG A 126 20.55 -7.29 16.79
CA ARG A 126 19.69 -8.49 16.67
C ARG A 126 18.23 -8.29 16.22
N ILE A 127 17.95 -7.30 15.36
CA ILE A 127 16.63 -7.09 14.74
C ILE A 127 16.36 -8.10 13.60
N TRP A 128 17.40 -8.50 12.85
CA TRP A 128 17.27 -9.36 11.68
C TRP A 128 16.53 -10.70 11.92
N PRO A 129 16.83 -11.47 12.98
CA PRO A 129 16.11 -12.73 13.24
C PRO A 129 14.64 -12.51 13.62
N GLN A 130 14.34 -11.40 14.32
CA GLN A 130 12.97 -11.06 14.69
C GLN A 130 12.17 -10.73 13.43
N MET A 131 12.69 -9.84 12.57
CA MET A 131 12.02 -9.49 11.31
C MET A 131 11.78 -10.70 10.41
N ALA A 132 12.75 -11.62 10.32
CA ALA A 132 12.61 -12.85 9.56
C ALA A 132 11.48 -13.76 10.08
N TRP A 133 11.27 -13.78 11.40
CA TRP A 133 10.20 -14.57 12.03
C TRP A 133 8.82 -13.94 11.83
N HIS A 134 8.73 -12.61 11.83
CA HIS A 134 7.47 -11.88 11.62
C HIS A 134 7.03 -11.86 10.15
N LEU A 135 7.97 -11.94 9.20
CA LEU A 135 7.71 -11.79 7.77
C LEU A 135 6.62 -12.72 7.20
N PRO A 136 6.58 -14.04 7.49
CA PRO A 136 5.54 -14.91 6.95
C PRO A 136 4.12 -14.52 7.37
N VAL A 137 3.95 -14.11 8.63
CA VAL A 137 2.66 -13.66 9.15
C VAL A 137 2.29 -12.32 8.53
N GLN A 138 3.24 -11.41 8.41
CA GLN A 138 3.03 -10.09 7.80
C GLN A 138 2.63 -10.20 6.32
N LEU A 139 3.27 -11.11 5.57
CA LEU A 139 2.90 -11.40 4.18
C LEU A 139 1.46 -11.89 4.07
N LEU A 140 1.07 -12.83 4.93
CA LEU A 140 -0.28 -13.38 4.92
C LEU A 140 -1.32 -12.30 5.26
N LEU A 141 -1.07 -11.50 6.29
CA LEU A 141 -1.97 -10.42 6.71
C LEU A 141 -2.12 -9.35 5.63
N ASN A 142 -1.01 -8.89 5.05
CA ASN A 142 -1.03 -7.88 4.00
C ASN A 142 -1.71 -8.41 2.72
N PHE A 143 -1.49 -9.68 2.39
CA PHE A 143 -2.15 -10.32 1.26
C PHE A 143 -3.68 -10.42 1.46
N ILE A 144 -4.12 -10.87 2.64
CA ILE A 144 -5.55 -10.96 2.97
C ILE A 144 -6.18 -9.56 2.97
N ALA A 145 -5.52 -8.57 3.58
CA ALA A 145 -5.99 -7.19 3.60
C ALA A 145 -6.12 -6.61 2.19
N ALA A 146 -5.12 -6.82 1.32
CA ALA A 146 -5.17 -6.38 -0.07
C ALA A 146 -6.29 -7.08 -0.85
N LEU A 147 -6.51 -8.38 -0.64
CA LEU A 147 -7.64 -9.11 -1.24
C LEU A 147 -8.99 -8.55 -0.80
N ILE A 148 -9.18 -8.31 0.49
CA ILE A 148 -10.41 -7.74 1.03
C ILE A 148 -10.64 -6.34 0.46
N LEU A 149 -9.63 -5.48 0.45
CA LEU A 149 -9.72 -4.12 -0.12
C LEU A 149 -10.02 -4.15 -1.62
N LEU A 150 -9.42 -5.05 -2.39
CA LEU A 150 -9.73 -5.23 -3.81
C LEU A 150 -11.19 -5.66 -4.00
N ARG A 151 -11.67 -6.64 -3.21
CA ARG A 151 -13.06 -7.10 -3.24
C ARG A 151 -14.04 -5.99 -2.90
N ILE A 152 -13.77 -5.23 -1.85
CA ILE A 152 -14.58 -4.07 -1.45
C ILE A 152 -14.57 -3.02 -2.56
N THR A 153 -13.42 -2.74 -3.16
CA THR A 153 -13.33 -1.74 -4.24
C THR A 153 -14.13 -2.17 -5.46
N VAL A 154 -14.02 -3.42 -5.90
CA VAL A 154 -14.81 -3.96 -7.02
C VAL A 154 -16.31 -3.97 -6.68
N TRP A 155 -16.66 -4.34 -5.45
CA TRP A 155 -18.05 -4.31 -4.98
C TRP A 155 -18.61 -2.88 -4.96
N LEU A 156 -17.86 -1.92 -4.40
CA LEU A 156 -18.24 -0.51 -4.33
C LEU A 156 -18.39 0.08 -5.74
N GLN A 157 -17.48 -0.25 -6.66
CA GLN A 157 -17.59 0.12 -8.06
C GLN A 157 -18.86 -0.44 -8.70
N ARG A 158 -19.20 -1.72 -8.44
CA ARG A 158 -20.44 -2.33 -8.97
C ARG A 158 -21.71 -1.73 -8.37
N THR A 159 -21.67 -1.32 -7.10
CA THR A 159 -22.83 -0.80 -6.37
C THR A 159 -23.06 0.69 -6.64
N PHE A 160 -21.99 1.49 -6.78
CA PHE A 160 -22.08 2.95 -6.91
C PHE A 160 -21.82 3.50 -8.32
N MET A 161 -21.22 2.75 -9.27
CA MET A 161 -21.16 3.19 -10.67
C MET A 161 -22.37 2.68 -11.46
N PRO A 162 -23.29 3.54 -11.92
CA PRO A 162 -24.23 3.16 -12.96
C PRO A 162 -23.44 2.76 -14.21
N ARG A 163 -23.88 1.70 -14.88
CA ARG A 163 -23.40 1.09 -16.15
C ARG A 163 -23.10 2.05 -17.33
N LYS A 164 -23.08 3.37 -17.17
CA LYS A 164 -22.99 4.32 -18.28
C LYS A 164 -21.57 4.89 -18.45
N LYS A 165 -20.98 4.48 -19.59
CA LYS A 165 -19.85 5.06 -20.33
C LYS A 165 -18.45 4.53 -19.96
N LEU A 166 -18.21 3.27 -20.30
CA LEU A 166 -16.88 2.81 -20.70
C LEU A 166 -16.75 2.92 -22.22
N PRO A 167 -15.88 3.80 -22.77
CA PRO A 167 -15.50 3.76 -24.18
C PRO A 167 -14.59 2.55 -24.39
N GLY A 168 -15.18 1.43 -24.82
CA GLY A 168 -14.46 0.17 -25.06
C GLY A 168 -15.39 -1.01 -25.35
N LEU A 169 -16.59 -1.02 -24.77
CA LEU A 169 -17.61 -2.05 -25.03
C LEU A 169 -18.42 -1.83 -26.32
N ARG A 170 -18.40 -0.62 -26.89
CA ARG A 170 -19.15 -0.30 -28.12
C ARG A 170 -18.64 -1.02 -29.38
N LYS A 171 -17.43 -1.60 -29.33
CA LYS A 171 -16.82 -2.36 -30.44
C LYS A 171 -17.15 -3.86 -30.44
N LEU A 172 -17.73 -4.39 -29.36
CA LEU A 172 -18.17 -5.80 -29.34
C LEU A 172 -19.57 -5.97 -29.93
N ASP A 173 -20.47 -5.00 -29.77
CA ASP A 173 -21.85 -5.10 -30.29
C ASP A 173 -21.95 -4.89 -31.82
N SER A 174 -21.05 -4.11 -32.44
CA SER A 174 -21.12 -3.89 -33.90
C SER A 174 -20.65 -5.08 -34.74
N ARG A 175 -20.24 -6.19 -34.10
CA ARG A 175 -19.80 -7.42 -34.77
C ARG A 175 -20.90 -8.48 -34.89
N TYR A 176 -22.07 -8.22 -34.28
CA TYR A 176 -23.23 -9.10 -34.30
C TYR A 176 -24.43 -8.48 -35.08
N GLU A 177 -24.24 -7.30 -35.67
CA GLU A 177 -25.21 -6.65 -36.57
C GLU A 177 -24.70 -6.62 -38.02
N SER A 178 -24.36 -7.80 -38.55
CA SER A 178 -24.16 -8.00 -40.00
C SER A 178 -24.66 -9.38 -40.40
#